data_AF-A0A353V8G1-F1
#
_entry.id   AF-A0A353V8G1-F1
#
_cell.length_a   1.000
_cell.length_b   1.000
_cell.length_c   1.000
_cell.angle_alpha   90.00
_cell.angle_beta   90.00
_cell.angle_gamma   90.00
#
_symmetry.space_group_name_H-M   'P 1'
#
loop_
_entity.id
_entity.type
_entity.pdbx_description
1 polymer ?
#
loop_
_entity_poly.entity_id
_entity_poly.type
_entity_poly.pdbx_seq_one_letter_code
_entity_poly.pdbx_strand_id
1 'polypeptide(L)' 'MRLTSESFKDGDYLGAEHILSADYGFGCRGGNRSPHLRWEDAPAGTRSFAVLCFDPDAPTGSGFWHWVVVNIPPGVSEL' A
#
# COMPACT_ATOMS: atom_id res chain seq x y z
N MET A 1 16.16 -6.97 -2.50
CA MET A 1 14.73 -6.70 -2.74
C MET A 1 14.53 -5.23 -2.99
N ARG A 2 13.77 -4.89 -4.03
CA ARG A 2 13.40 -3.53 -4.42
C ARG A 2 11.89 -3.48 -4.62
N LEU A 3 11.26 -2.37 -4.23
CA LEU A 3 9.84 -2.08 -4.41
C LEU A 3 9.70 -0.83 -5.28
N THR A 4 8.76 -0.86 -6.23
CA THR A 4 8.47 0.23 -7.18
C THR A 4 6.97 0.36 -7.39
N SER A 5 6.54 1.53 -7.86
CA SER A 5 5.15 1.82 -8.17
C SER A 5 5.03 2.66 -9.43
N GLU A 6 4.01 2.41 -10.25
CA GLU A 6 3.59 3.30 -11.34
C GLU A 6 2.61 4.38 -10.85
N SER A 7 2.11 4.26 -9.62
CA SER A 7 1.15 5.18 -9.02
C SER A 7 1.80 6.45 -8.47
N PHE A 8 2.97 6.34 -7.83
CA PHE A 8 3.72 7.46 -7.27
C PHE A 8 5.16 7.05 -6.95
N LYS A 9 6.03 8.05 -6.71
CA LYS A 9 7.40 7.82 -6.23
C LYS A 9 7.47 8.03 -4.72
N ASP A 10 8.51 7.47 -4.12
CA ASP A 10 8.81 7.71 -2.71
C ASP A 10 9.00 9.22 -2.45
N GLY A 11 8.30 9.74 -1.45
CA GLY A 11 8.26 11.17 -1.10
C GLY A 11 7.29 12.05 -1.90
N ASP A 12 6.63 11.55 -2.94
CA ASP A 12 5.62 12.30 -3.70
C ASP A 12 4.25 12.36 -2.98
N TYR A 13 3.39 13.27 -3.43
CA TYR A 13 1.99 13.29 -3.04
C TYR A 13 1.21 12.10 -3.62
N LEU A 14 0.24 11.59 -2.86
CA LEU A 14 -0.71 10.59 -3.35
C LEU A 14 -1.68 11.19 -4.38
N GLY A 15 -1.85 10.51 -5.50
CA GLY A 15 -2.90 10.81 -6.47
C GLY A 15 -4.31 10.63 -5.87
N ALA A 16 -5.28 11.40 -6.38
CA ALA A 16 -6.66 11.37 -5.87
C ALA A 16 -7.32 9.98 -5.93
N GLU A 17 -6.88 9.13 -6.85
CA GLU A 17 -7.34 7.74 -6.96
C GLU A 17 -7.02 6.87 -5.73
N HIS A 18 -5.97 7.20 -4.97
CA HIS A 18 -5.54 6.47 -3.77
C HIS A 18 -6.08 7.07 -2.47
N ILE A 19 -6.70 8.26 -2.53
CA ILE A 19 -7.37 8.87 -1.39
C ILE A 19 -8.69 8.13 -1.12
N LEU A 20 -9.09 8.02 0.15
CA LEU A 20 -10.37 7.43 0.57
C LEU A 20 -11.55 8.02 -0.22
N SER A 21 -12.50 7.17 -0.63
CA SER A 21 -13.69 7.61 -1.36
C SER A 21 -14.75 8.16 -0.41
N ALA A 22 -15.69 8.92 -0.98
CA ALA A 22 -16.78 9.52 -0.21
C ALA A 22 -17.70 8.46 0.44
N ASP A 23 -17.73 7.23 -0.09
CA ASP A 23 -18.59 6.14 0.38
C ASP A 23 -18.27 5.72 1.82
N TYR A 24 -17.05 5.98 2.28
CA TYR A 24 -16.56 5.62 3.61
C TYR A 24 -16.59 6.80 4.60
N GLY A 25 -17.04 7.98 4.16
CA GLY A 25 -17.11 9.19 4.99
C GLY A 25 -15.75 9.89 5.16
N PHE A 26 -15.56 10.55 6.31
CA PHE A 26 -14.35 11.29 6.69
C PHE A 26 -13.96 12.49 5.80
N GLY A 27 -14.87 12.94 4.93
CA GLY A 27 -14.69 14.17 4.15
C GLY A 27 -13.76 14.04 2.94
N CYS A 28 -13.24 12.84 2.68
CA CYS A 28 -12.45 12.54 1.48
C CYS A 28 -13.33 12.25 0.27
N ARG A 29 -12.78 12.44 -0.94
CA ARG A 29 -13.50 12.28 -2.23
C ARG A 29 -12.64 11.61 -3.31
N GLY A 30 -11.75 10.72 -2.90
CA GLY A 30 -10.85 10.01 -3.80
C GLY A 30 -11.45 8.74 -4.41
N GLY A 31 -10.60 7.94 -5.03
CA GLY A 31 -10.98 6.69 -5.69
C GLY A 31 -10.94 5.44 -4.80
N ASN A 32 -10.31 5.53 -3.62
CA ASN A 32 -10.07 4.42 -2.69
C ASN A 32 -9.44 3.17 -3.31
N ARG A 33 -8.53 3.34 -4.28
CA ARG A 33 -7.82 2.24 -4.94
C ARG A 33 -6.43 2.06 -4.35
N SER A 34 -6.04 0.82 -4.09
CA SER A 34 -4.65 0.51 -3.74
C SER A 34 -3.70 0.94 -4.87
N PRO A 35 -2.48 1.42 -4.55
CA PRO A 35 -1.50 1.73 -5.57
C PRO A 35 -0.96 0.47 -6.22
N HIS A 36 -0.48 0.61 -7.46
CA HIS A 36 0.32 -0.44 -8.10
C HIS A 36 1.57 -0.68 -7.27
N LEU A 37 1.93 -1.93 -7.02
CA LEU A 37 3.16 -2.29 -6.31
C LEU A 37 3.85 -3.43 -7.04
N ARG A 38 5.09 -3.22 -7.47
CA ARG A 38 5.95 -4.27 -8.05
C ARG A 38 7.22 -4.41 -7.24
N TRP A 39 7.57 -5.65 -6.89
CA TRP A 39 8.80 -5.96 -6.20
C TRP A 39 9.64 -7.00 -6.93
N GLU A 40 10.94 -6.91 -6.71
CA GLU A 40 11.93 -7.74 -7.38
C GLU A 40 13.11 -8.02 -6.44
N ASP A 41 13.96 -8.98 -6.81
CA ASP A 41 15.13 -9.39 -6.02
C ASP A 41 14.76 -9.86 -4.60
N ALA A 42 13.67 -10.62 -4.46
CA ALA A 42 13.29 -11.26 -3.20
C ALA A 42 14.35 -12.29 -2.76
N PRO A 43 14.66 -12.40 -1.45
CA PRO A 43 15.65 -13.36 -0.97
C PRO A 43 15.35 -14.81 -1.37
N ALA A 44 16.40 -15.59 -1.61
CA ALA A 44 16.25 -17.03 -1.84
C ALA A 44 15.56 -17.71 -0.65
N GLY A 45 14.59 -18.58 -0.94
CA GLY A 45 13.80 -19.25 0.09
C GLY A 45 12.61 -18.45 0.62
N THR A 46 12.29 -17.29 0.04
CA THR A 46 11.03 -16.57 0.32
C THR A 46 9.83 -17.49 0.14
N ARG A 47 8.99 -17.60 1.18
CA ARG A 47 7.81 -18.49 1.20
C ARG A 47 6.49 -17.75 1.01
N SER A 48 6.47 -16.46 1.31
CA SER A 48 5.32 -15.58 1.12
C SER A 48 5.75 -14.13 1.29
N PHE A 49 4.88 -13.21 0.86
CA PHE A 49 5.01 -11.77 1.12
C PHE A 49 3.85 -11.27 2.00
N ALA A 50 4.07 -10.09 2.59
CA ALA A 50 3.04 -9.28 3.19
C ALA A 50 3.18 -7.84 2.68
N VAL A 51 2.05 -7.17 2.50
CA VAL A 51 1.97 -5.75 2.14
C VAL A 51 1.18 -5.04 3.21
N LEU A 52 1.76 -3.96 3.74
CA LEU A 52 1.10 -3.13 4.74
C LEU A 52 1.20 -1.66 4.31
N CYS A 53 0.10 -0.93 4.48
CA CYS A 53 0.05 0.53 4.32
C CYS A 53 -0.32 1.14 5.66
N PHE A 54 0.56 1.99 6.20
CA PHE A 54 0.48 2.52 7.55
C PHE A 54 0.72 4.02 7.54
N ASP A 55 -0.17 4.76 8.19
CA ASP A 55 0.00 6.18 8.50
C ASP A 55 0.47 6.31 9.97
N PRO A 56 1.74 6.66 10.21
CA PRO A 56 2.24 6.90 11.56
C PRO A 56 1.75 8.22 12.17
N ASP A 57 1.26 9.16 11.36
CA ASP A 57 0.90 10.52 11.76
C ASP A 57 -0.57 10.64 12.19
N ALA A 58 -1.39 9.60 11.92
CA ALA A 58 -2.77 9.56 12.38
C ALA A 58 -2.86 9.70 13.92
N PRO A 59 -3.65 10.67 14.45
CA PRO A 59 -3.64 11.05 15.86
C PRO A 59 -4.50 10.12 16.74
N THR A 60 -4.21 8.82 16.70
CA THR A 60 -4.94 7.76 17.41
C THR A 60 -4.16 7.20 18.62
N GLY A 61 -2.88 7.56 18.74
CA GLY A 61 -1.93 6.93 19.68
C GLY A 61 -1.25 5.67 19.14
N SER A 62 -1.68 5.15 17.97
CA SER A 62 -1.13 3.95 17.35
C SER A 62 -1.01 4.04 15.82
N GLY A 63 -1.16 5.23 15.25
CA GLY A 63 -1.26 5.45 13.81
C GLY A 63 -2.54 4.86 13.20
N PHE A 64 -2.54 4.61 11.90
CA PHE A 64 -3.67 4.00 11.19
C PHE A 64 -3.20 2.99 10.14
N TRP A 65 -3.71 1.77 10.21
CA TRP A 65 -3.47 0.75 9.18
C TRP A 65 -4.50 0.89 8.07
N HIS A 66 -4.06 1.33 6.90
CA HIS A 66 -4.90 1.52 5.72
C HIS A 66 -5.13 0.23 4.93
N TRP A 67 -4.13 -0.65 4.90
CA TRP A 67 -4.21 -1.92 4.18
C TRP A 67 -3.25 -2.94 4.79
N VAL A 68 -3.71 -4.19 4.91
CA VAL A 68 -2.90 -5.33 5.36
C VAL A 68 -3.25 -6.55 4.51
N VAL A 69 -2.26 -7.07 3.80
CA VAL A 69 -2.36 -8.32 3.02
C VAL A 69 -1.24 -9.25 3.48
N VAL A 70 -1.59 -10.49 3.76
CA VAL A 70 -0.65 -11.52 4.24
C VAL A 70 -0.81 -12.78 3.40
N ASN A 71 0.18 -13.68 3.52
CA ASN A 71 0.21 -14.96 2.80
C ASN A 71 0.15 -14.81 1.26
N ILE A 72 0.69 -13.71 0.73
CA ILE A 72 0.85 -13.54 -0.72
C ILE A 72 1.81 -14.63 -1.21
N PRO A 73 1.42 -15.46 -2.20
CA PRO A 73 2.27 -16.55 -2.69
C PRO A 73 3.64 -16.03 -3.18
N PRO A 74 4.72 -16.83 -3.03
CA PRO A 74 6.08 -16.36 -3.32
C PRO A 74 6.34 -16.13 -4.82
N GLY A 75 5.45 -16.61 -5.69
CA GLY A 75 5.50 -16.35 -7.14
C GLY A 75 4.83 -15.04 -7.57
N VAL A 76 4.10 -14.37 -6.68
CA VAL A 76 3.53 -13.04 -6.94
C VAL A 76 4.63 -12.00 -6.73
N SER A 77 4.76 -11.09 -7.69
CA SER A 77 5.74 -10.00 -7.67
C SER A 77 5.13 -8.63 -7.97
N GLU A 78 3.81 -8.56 -8.13
CA GLU A 78 3.09 -7.37 -8.54
C GLU A 78 1.64 -7.41 -8.03
N LEU A 79 1.09 -6.25 -7.64
CA LEU A 79 -0.30 -6.02 -7.22
C LEU A 79 -0.86 -4.76 -7.88
#